data_AF-A0A9Q4KLX7-F1
#
_entry.id   AF-A0A9Q4KLX7-F1
#
_cell.length_a   1.000
_cell.length_b   1.000
_cell.length_c   1.000
_cell.angle_alpha   90.00
_cell.angle_beta   90.00
_cell.angle_gamma   90.00
#
_symmetry.space_group_name_H-M   'P 1'
#
loop_
_entity.id
_entity.type
_entity.pdbx_description
1 polymer ?
#
loop_
_entity_poly.entity_id
_entity_poly.type
_entity_poly.pdbx_seq_one_letter_code
_entity_poly.pdbx_strand_id
1 'polypeptide(L)'
;MKNIIFGAMAVMILLCGCNKQEAKTKEYYDQHLEEAQARVGECKKLEKFNETQQLDCQNANEAVLDNKANRTNPYSKSNPNALKIR
;
A
#
# COMPACT_ATOMS: atom_id res chain seq x y z
N MET A 1 36.81 3.20 -20.28
CA MET A 1 35.73 2.32 -19.78
C MET A 1 34.97 3.05 -18.70
N LYS A 2 33.76 3.54 -19.00
CA LYS A 2 32.86 4.12 -17.99
C LYS A 2 31.44 3.88 -18.47
N ASN A 3 30.92 2.71 -18.11
CA ASN A 3 29.58 2.29 -18.49
C ASN A 3 28.60 3.03 -17.58
N ILE A 4 27.89 4.01 -18.12
CA ILE A 4 26.74 4.62 -17.45
C ILE A 4 25.55 3.70 -17.74
N ILE A 5 25.20 2.87 -16.78
CA ILE A 5 23.90 2.21 -16.71
C ILE A 5 23.32 2.62 -15.37
N PHE A 6 22.06 3.05 -15.39
CA PHE A 6 21.01 2.87 -14.38
C PHE A 6 20.11 4.11 -14.34
N GLY A 7 18.85 3.91 -14.73
CA GLY A 7 17.82 4.92 -14.51
C GLY A 7 16.65 4.93 -15.49
N ALA A 8 16.45 3.90 -16.32
CA ALA A 8 15.22 3.74 -17.08
C ALA A 8 14.48 2.49 -16.59
N MET A 9 13.75 2.64 -15.48
CA MET A 9 12.67 1.73 -15.12
C MET A 9 11.40 2.55 -14.95
N ALA A 10 10.94 3.11 -16.07
CA ALA A 10 9.55 3.49 -16.23
C ALA A 10 8.72 2.20 -16.26
N VAL A 11 8.31 1.73 -15.08
CA VAL A 11 7.32 0.66 -14.95
C VAL A 11 5.95 1.30 -15.16
N MET A 12 5.61 1.54 -16.42
CA MET A 12 4.25 1.87 -16.84
C MET A 12 3.57 0.55 -17.20
N ILE A 13 3.09 -0.18 -16.20
CA ILE A 13 2.27 -1.39 -16.40
C ILE A 13 0.81 -0.94 -16.35
N LEU A 14 0.34 -0.31 -17.43
CA LEU A 14 -1.08 -0.26 -17.75
C LEU A 14 -1.43 -1.56 -18.48
N LEU A 15 -1.54 -2.65 -17.73
CA LEU A 15 -2.15 -3.90 -18.22
C LEU A 15 -3.68 -3.77 -18.13
N CYS A 16 -4.27 -3.02 -19.05
CA CYS A 16 -5.68 -3.15 -19.40
C CYS A 16 -5.86 -4.45 -20.21
N GLY A 17 -5.93 -5.59 -19.53
CA GLY A 17 -6.31 -6.86 -20.12
C GLY A 17 -6.83 -7.76 -19.02
N CYS A 18 -8.06 -8.28 -19.17
CA CYS A 18 -8.78 -9.22 -18.28
C CYS A 18 -7.92 -9.95 -17.23
N ASN A 19 -7.53 -9.24 -16.17
CA ASN A 19 -6.80 -9.82 -15.07
C ASN A 19 -7.86 -10.31 -14.10
N LYS A 20 -7.89 -11.61 -13.82
CA LYS A 20 -8.40 -12.08 -12.53
C LYS A 20 -7.48 -11.45 -11.49
N GLN A 21 -7.80 -10.22 -11.12
CA GLN A 21 -6.99 -9.44 -10.22
C GLN A 21 -7.25 -10.01 -8.84
N GLU A 22 -6.35 -10.86 -8.37
CA GLU A 22 -6.41 -11.40 -7.02
C GLU A 22 -6.35 -10.27 -6.00
N ALA A 23 -7.07 -10.43 -4.90
CA ALA A 23 -7.07 -9.45 -3.83
C ALA A 23 -5.70 -9.45 -3.16
N LYS A 24 -5.04 -8.30 -3.14
CA LYS A 24 -3.79 -8.16 -2.39
C LYS A 24 -4.11 -8.15 -0.90
N THR A 25 -3.22 -8.72 -0.10
CA THR A 25 -3.43 -8.81 1.36
C THR A 25 -3.15 -7.47 2.04
N LYS A 26 -3.60 -7.34 3.29
CA LYS A 26 -3.30 -6.17 4.10
C LYS A 26 -1.79 -6.00 4.33
N GLU A 27 -1.07 -7.09 4.59
CA GLU A 27 0.38 -7.08 4.84
C GLU A 27 1.15 -6.52 3.65
N TYR A 28 0.70 -6.82 2.43
CA TYR A 28 1.27 -6.21 1.23
C TYR A 28 1.08 -4.69 1.25
N TYR A 29 -0.13 -4.21 1.51
CA TYR A 29 -0.44 -2.78 1.55
C TYR A 29 0.22 -2.04 2.72
N ASP A 30 0.44 -2.70 3.86
CA ASP A 30 1.21 -2.14 4.98
C ASP A 30 2.65 -1.80 4.56
N GLN A 31 3.23 -2.58 3.63
CA GLN A 31 4.54 -2.31 3.03
C GLN A 31 4.46 -1.33 1.85
N HIS A 32 3.29 -1.16 1.24
CA HIS A 32 3.05 -0.41 -0.02
C HIS A 32 1.96 0.65 0.17
N LEU A 33 2.14 1.54 1.15
CA LEU A 33 1.09 2.48 1.58
C LEU A 33 0.65 3.48 0.50
N GLU A 34 1.55 3.90 -0.39
CA GLU A 34 1.18 4.78 -1.52
C GLU A 34 0.22 4.07 -2.48
N GLU A 35 0.47 2.79 -2.74
CA GLU A 35 -0.41 1.95 -3.55
C GLU A 35 -1.74 1.71 -2.85
N ALA A 36 -1.73 1.49 -1.53
CA ALA A 36 -2.94 1.36 -0.74
C ALA A 36 -3.83 2.61 -0.84
N GLN A 37 -3.24 3.81 -0.78
CA GLN A 37 -3.96 5.07 -0.93
C GLN A 37 -4.54 5.25 -2.33
N ALA A 38 -3.75 4.94 -3.37
CA ALA A 38 -4.23 4.98 -4.75
C ALA A 38 -5.40 4.02 -4.94
N ARG A 39 -5.28 2.80 -4.42
CA ARG A 39 -6.32 1.78 -4.51
C ARG A 39 -7.60 2.18 -3.79
N VAL A 40 -7.52 2.72 -2.57
CA VAL A 40 -8.68 3.29 -1.88
C VAL A 40 -9.35 4.40 -2.71
N GLY A 41 -8.55 5.20 -3.41
CA GLY A 41 -9.05 6.21 -4.34
C GLY A 41 -9.81 5.63 -5.53
N GLU A 42 -9.33 4.52 -6.11
CA GLU A 42 -10.04 3.78 -7.16
C GLU A 42 -11.32 3.12 -6.64
N CYS A 43 -11.26 2.49 -5.46
CA CYS A 43 -12.41 1.85 -4.82
C CYS A 43 -13.59 2.81 -4.63
N LYS A 44 -13.33 4.08 -4.29
CA LYS A 44 -14.38 5.12 -4.15
C LYS A 44 -15.08 5.48 -5.46
N LYS A 45 -14.45 5.22 -6.60
CA LYS A 45 -15.01 5.50 -7.93
C LYS A 45 -15.82 4.32 -8.47
N LEU A 46 -15.71 3.14 -7.85
CA LEU A 46 -16.46 1.96 -8.26
C LEU A 46 -17.88 2.02 -7.70
N GLU A 47 -18.87 1.89 -8.59
CA GLU A 47 -20.28 1.81 -8.19
C GLU A 47 -20.67 0.40 -7.70
N LYS A 48 -19.97 -0.63 -8.17
CA LYS A 48 -20.20 -2.03 -7.82
C LYS A 48 -18.87 -2.76 -7.71
N PHE A 49 -18.82 -3.73 -6.80
CA PHE A 49 -17.67 -4.59 -6.56
C PHE A 49 -18.04 -6.04 -6.85
N ASN A 50 -17.07 -6.81 -7.35
CA ASN A 50 -17.08 -8.26 -7.15
C ASN A 50 -16.37 -8.60 -5.83
N GLU A 51 -16.47 -9.86 -5.39
CA GLU A 51 -15.92 -10.30 -4.10
C GLU A 51 -14.41 -10.02 -3.97
N THR A 52 -13.65 -10.26 -5.04
CA THR A 52 -12.20 -10.03 -5.03
C THR A 52 -11.85 -8.56 -4.94
N GLN A 53 -12.56 -7.70 -5.68
CA GLN A 53 -12.39 -6.25 -5.61
C GLN A 53 -12.78 -5.72 -4.23
N GLN A 54 -13.86 -6.24 -3.65
CA GLN A 54 -14.30 -5.85 -2.32
C GLN A 54 -13.22 -6.19 -1.27
N LEU A 55 -12.70 -7.41 -1.31
CA LEU A 55 -11.65 -7.85 -0.38
C LEU A 55 -10.37 -7.01 -0.53
N ASP A 56 -9.96 -6.76 -1.77
CA ASP A 56 -8.79 -5.92 -2.08
C ASP A 56 -8.96 -4.48 -1.58
N CYS A 57 -10.14 -3.89 -1.78
CA CYS A 57 -10.48 -2.56 -1.29
C CYS A 57 -10.52 -2.49 0.25
N GLN A 58 -11.01 -3.55 0.91
CA GLN A 58 -11.00 -3.65 2.37
C GLN A 58 -9.57 -3.70 2.91
N ASN A 59 -8.73 -4.58 2.36
CA ASN A 59 -7.33 -4.72 2.77
C ASN A 59 -6.54 -3.42 2.58
N ALA A 60 -6.72 -2.73 1.45
CA ALA A 60 -6.09 -1.43 1.19
C ALA A 60 -6.56 -0.36 2.19
N ASN A 61 -7.86 -0.30 2.47
CA ASN A 61 -8.43 0.68 3.40
C ASN A 61 -7.97 0.45 4.84
N GLU A 62 -7.92 -0.81 5.29
CA GLU A 62 -7.41 -1.17 6.62
C GLU A 62 -5.94 -0.76 6.79
N ALA A 63 -5.07 -1.05 5.82
CA ALA A 63 -3.67 -0.62 5.87
C ALA A 63 -3.52 0.91 5.98
N VAL A 64 -4.35 1.67 5.25
CA VAL A 64 -4.37 3.14 5.34
C VAL A 64 -4.84 3.63 6.71
N LEU A 65 -5.87 2.99 7.29
CA LEU A 65 -6.40 3.36 8.60
C LEU A 65 -5.43 3.01 9.73
N ASP A 66 -4.84 1.83 9.70
CA ASP A 66 -3.83 1.41 10.67
C ASP A 66 -2.62 2.32 10.64
N ASN A 67 -2.16 2.72 9.45
CA ASN A 67 -1.06 3.67 9.34
C ASN A 67 -1.43 5.03 9.93
N LYS A 68 -2.66 5.51 9.69
CA LYS A 68 -3.15 6.77 10.29
C LYS A 68 -3.22 6.66 11.81
N ALA A 69 -3.79 5.58 12.33
CA ALA A 69 -3.92 5.33 13.77
C ALA A 69 -2.55 5.29 14.45
N ASN A 70 -1.57 4.60 13.84
CA ASN A 70 -0.19 4.60 14.30
C ASN A 70 0.41 6.02 14.31
N ARG A 71 0.27 6.80 13.22
CA ARG A 71 0.76 8.19 13.18
C ARG A 71 0.14 9.07 14.25
N THR A 72 -1.13 8.87 14.59
CA THR A 72 -1.85 9.66 15.59
C THR A 72 -1.64 9.17 17.02
N ASN A 73 -1.12 7.95 17.21
CA ASN A 73 -0.88 7.40 18.54
C ASN A 73 0.43 7.98 19.11
N PRO A 74 0.38 8.82 20.16
CA PRO A 74 1.57 9.40 20.77
C PRO A 74 2.52 8.34 21.36
N TYR A 75 2.02 7.14 21.64
CA TYR A 75 2.79 6.00 22.15
C TYR A 75 3.40 5.10 21.06
N SER A 76 2.98 5.20 19.79
CA SER A 76 3.59 4.41 18.70
C SER A 76 4.95 4.97 18.27
N LYS A 77 5.28 6.21 18.66
CA LYS A 77 6.64 6.76 18.58
C LYS A 77 7.53 6.24 19.72
N SER A 78 7.33 5.00 20.18
CA SER A 78 8.27 4.37 21.10
C SER A 78 9.60 4.21 20.37
N ASN A 79 10.50 5.18 20.61
CA ASN A 79 11.86 5.13 20.12
C ASN A 79 12.48 3.82 20.65
N PRO A 80 12.85 2.85 19.80
CA PRO A 80 13.44 1.59 20.26
C PRO A 80 14.76 1.80 21.01
N ASN A 81 15.34 3.01 20.96
CA ASN A 81 16.53 3.41 21.72
C ASN A 81 16.22 4.03 23.10
N ALA A 82 14.97 4.31 23.46
CA ALA A 82 14.61 4.83 24.78
C ALA A 82 14.85 3.80 25.90
N LEU A 83 14.91 2.51 25.56
CA LEU A 83 15.20 1.42 26.50
C LEU A 83 16.71 1.15 26.71
N LYS A 84 17.59 1.80 25.93
CA LYS A 84 19.05 1.60 26.00
C LYS A 84 19.77 2.50 27.00
N ILE A 85 19.05 3.37 27.70
CA ILE A 85 19.59 4.25 28.74
C ILE A 85 19.09 3.77 30.11
N ARG A 86 19.52 2.59 30.54
CA ARG A 86 19.50 2.15 31.94
C ARG A 86 20.75 1.34 32.23
#